data_AF-A0A4Y2XEH7-F1
#
_entry.id   AF-A0A4Y2XEH7-F1
#
_cell.length_a   1.000
_cell.length_b   1.000
_cell.length_c   1.000
_cell.angle_alpha   90.00
_cell.angle_beta   90.00
_cell.angle_gamma   90.00
#
_symmetry.space_group_name_H-M   'P 1'
#
loop_
_entity.id
_entity.type
_entity.pdbx_description
1 polymer ?
#
loop_
_entity_poly.entity_id
_entity_poly.type
_entity_poly.pdbx_seq_one_letter_code
_entity_poly.pdbx_strand_id
1 'polypeptide(L)'
;MVRSYQRKTDRSNLSEDIIEKAVKDVILNNKSIREAAKHYNLTKSMLHKRVNIAKSQCKELNSECNAEEIDVKTTKVKRLMLKRRK
;
A
#
# COMPACT_ATOMS: atom_id res chain seq x y z
N MET A 1 46.21 4.41 6.30
CA MET A 1 45.55 3.09 6.44
C MET A 1 44.08 3.31 6.77
N VAL A 2 43.15 3.06 5.84
CA VAL A 2 41.71 3.29 6.05
C VAL A 2 41.12 2.08 6.80
N ARG A 3 40.45 2.34 7.93
CA ARG A 3 39.81 1.30 8.75
C ARG A 3 38.59 0.74 8.00
N SER A 4 38.67 -0.48 7.49
CA SER A 4 37.53 -1.20 6.92
C SER A 4 36.53 -1.54 8.02
N TYR A 5 35.34 -0.95 7.95
CA TYR A 5 34.30 -1.16 8.96
C TYR A 5 33.38 -2.29 8.52
N GLN A 6 33.51 -3.45 9.16
CA GLN A 6 32.62 -4.58 8.91
C GLN A 6 31.33 -4.41 9.75
N ARG A 7 30.18 -4.36 9.07
CA ARG A 7 28.86 -4.25 9.73
C ARG A 7 28.56 -5.58 10.44
N LYS A 8 28.12 -5.51 11.70
CA LYS A 8 27.93 -6.67 12.58
C LYS A 8 26.66 -7.50 12.32
N THR A 9 25.76 -7.08 11.42
CA THR A 9 24.43 -7.69 11.33
C THR A 9 23.90 -7.75 9.91
N ASP A 10 23.63 -8.97 9.44
CA ASP A 10 22.73 -9.25 8.33
C ASP A 10 21.29 -9.21 8.88
N ARG A 11 20.69 -8.03 8.92
CA ARG A 11 19.40 -7.83 9.62
C ARG A 11 18.22 -8.57 8.99
N SER A 12 18.37 -9.24 7.85
CA SER A 12 17.22 -9.82 7.15
C SER A 12 17.62 -10.79 6.04
N ASN A 13 18.05 -12.01 6.39
CA ASN A 13 17.92 -13.17 5.50
C ASN A 13 16.46 -13.70 5.55
N LEU A 14 15.48 -12.81 5.40
CA LEU A 14 14.09 -13.22 5.26
C LEU A 14 13.84 -13.45 3.77
N SER A 15 13.40 -14.65 3.41
CA SER A 15 13.08 -14.98 2.03
C SER A 15 12.00 -14.03 1.50
N GLU A 16 12.27 -13.41 0.35
CA GLU A 16 11.36 -12.48 -0.30
C GLU A 16 10.00 -13.12 -0.60
N ASP A 17 10.00 -14.42 -0.90
CA ASP A 17 8.79 -15.23 -1.13
C ASP A 17 7.80 -15.20 0.05
N ILE A 18 8.30 -15.28 1.29
CA ILE A 18 7.46 -15.22 2.49
C ILE A 18 6.85 -13.83 2.64
N ILE A 19 7.61 -12.79 2.31
CA ILE A 19 7.16 -11.40 2.39
C ILE A 19 6.06 -11.16 1.34
N GLU A 20 6.24 -11.63 0.11
CA GLU A 20 5.25 -11.49 -0.95
C GLU A 20 3.94 -12.20 -0.61
N LYS A 21 4.03 -13.44 -0.12
CA LYS A 21 2.85 -14.20 0.33
C LYS A 21 2.10 -13.45 1.43
N ALA A 22 2.82 -12.92 2.42
CA ALA A 22 2.22 -12.14 3.50
C ALA A 22 1.52 -10.87 3.02
N VAL A 23 2.10 -10.15 2.06
CA VAL A 23 1.49 -8.93 1.48
C VAL A 23 0.24 -9.29 0.67
N LYS A 24 0.32 -10.32 -0.17
CA LYS A 24 -0.83 -10.82 -0.95
C LYS A 24 -1.98 -11.24 -0.04
N ASP A 25 -1.69 -11.91 1.07
CA ASP A 25 -2.70 -12.31 2.06
C ASP A 25 -3.42 -11.11 2.72
N VAL A 26 -2.69 -10.03 3.01
CA VAL A 26 -3.30 -8.83 3.59
C VAL A 26 -4.20 -8.10 2.58
N ILE A 27 -3.79 -8.08 1.29
CA ILE A 27 -4.52 -7.35 0.25
C ILE A 27 -5.70 -8.16 -0.29
N LEU A 28 -5.50 -9.43 -0.61
CA LEU A 28 -6.49 -10.30 -1.25
C LEU A 28 -7.46 -10.91 -0.23
N ASN A 29 -6.93 -11.43 0.88
CA ASN A 29 -7.73 -12.14 1.89
C ASN A 29 -8.25 -11.20 3.00
N ASN A 30 -8.01 -9.89 2.89
CA ASN A 30 -8.38 -8.87 3.89
C ASN A 30 -7.97 -9.21 5.33
N LYS A 31 -6.92 -10.01 5.52
CA LYS A 31 -6.40 -10.37 6.84
C LYS A 31 -5.79 -9.13 7.51
N SER A 32 -5.88 -9.06 8.84
CA SER A 32 -5.24 -7.96 9.55
C SER A 32 -3.72 -8.06 9.44
N ILE A 33 -3.04 -6.91 9.37
CA ILE A 33 -1.56 -6.83 9.33
C ILE A 33 -0.94 -7.56 10.53
N ARG A 34 -1.62 -7.54 11.68
CA ARG A 34 -1.15 -8.19 12.91
C ARG A 34 -1.21 -9.72 12.80
N GLU A 35 -2.31 -10.26 12.29
CA GLU A 35 -2.47 -11.70 12.09
C GLU A 35 -1.49 -12.22 11.04
N ALA A 36 -1.40 -11.55 9.89
CA ALA A 36 -0.45 -11.94 8.84
C ALA A 36 1.00 -11.90 9.35
N ALA A 37 1.40 -10.85 10.08
CA ALA A 37 2.72 -10.78 10.69
C ALA A 37 3.00 -11.96 11.64
N LYS A 38 2.02 -12.37 12.43
CA LYS A 38 2.14 -13.52 13.33
C LYS A 38 2.24 -14.85 12.56
N HIS A 39 1.45 -15.03 11.50
CA HIS A 39 1.46 -16.24 10.69
C HIS A 39 2.79 -16.47 9.96
N TYR A 40 3.42 -15.40 9.48
CA TYR A 40 4.66 -15.48 8.70
C TYR A 40 5.92 -15.17 9.53
N ASN A 41 5.80 -15.03 10.85
CA ASN A 41 6.89 -14.65 11.77
C ASN A 41 7.63 -13.37 11.33
N LEU A 42 6.87 -12.40 10.80
CA LEU A 42 7.40 -11.12 10.34
C LEU A 42 7.17 -10.04 11.38
N THR A 43 8.02 -9.01 11.39
CA THR A 43 7.76 -7.83 12.21
C THR A 43 6.62 -7.01 11.60
N LYS A 44 5.68 -6.56 12.45
CA LYS A 44 4.54 -5.72 12.06
C LYS A 44 4.97 -4.49 11.26
N SER A 45 6.05 -3.83 11.69
CA SER A 45 6.57 -2.61 11.06
C SER A 45 7.06 -2.86 9.64
N MET A 46 7.66 -4.03 9.37
CA MET A 46 8.11 -4.39 8.02
C MET A 46 6.93 -4.64 7.08
N LEU A 47 5.96 -5.45 7.51
CA LEU A 47 4.79 -5.77 6.70
C LEU A 47 3.95 -4.52 6.42
N HIS A 48 3.79 -3.65 7.40
CA HIS A 48 3.09 -2.37 7.23
C HIS A 48 3.73 -1.49 6.15
N LYS A 49 5.07 -1.36 6.14
CA LYS A 49 5.78 -0.61 5.09
C LYS A 49 5.53 -1.22 3.70
N ARG A 50 5.69 -2.55 3.58
CA ARG A 50 5.51 -3.27 2.30
C ARG A 50 4.08 -3.17 1.77
N VAL A 51 3.08 -3.35 2.63
CA VAL A 51 1.66 -3.22 2.26
C VAL A 51 1.31 -1.81 1.83
N ASN A 52 1.83 -0.78 2.51
CA ASN A 52 1.58 0.61 2.09
C ASN A 52 2.18 0.90 0.71
N ILE A 53 3.40 0.41 0.45
CA ILE A 53 4.04 0.54 -0.87
C ILE A 53 3.18 -0.15 -1.95
N ALA A 54 2.76 -1.39 -1.70
CA ALA A 54 1.91 -2.13 -2.64
C ALA A 54 0.57 -1.42 -2.90
N LYS A 55 -0.07 -0.88 -1.85
CA LYS A 55 -1.30 -0.10 -1.98
C LYS A 55 -1.10 1.20 -2.77
N SER A 56 0.00 1.92 -2.55
CA SER A 56 0.31 3.11 -3.35
C SER A 56 0.52 2.74 -4.81
N GLN A 57 1.25 1.66 -5.10
CA GLN A 57 1.46 1.21 -6.49
C GLN A 57 0.14 0.85 -7.18
N CYS A 58 -0.78 0.15 -6.50
CA CYS A 58 -2.11 -0.10 -7.05
C CYS A 58 -2.89 1.20 -7.28
N LYS A 59 -2.70 2.24 -6.46
CA LYS A 59 -3.37 3.53 -6.64
C LYS A 59 -2.84 4.27 -7.88
N GLU A 60 -1.53 4.28 -8.08
CA GLU A 60 -0.91 4.93 -9.24
C GLU A 60 -1.32 4.25 -10.56
N LEU A 61 -1.41 2.91 -10.59
CA LEU A 61 -1.89 2.15 -11.75
C LEU A 61 -3.37 2.44 -12.07
N ASN A 62 -4.19 2.65 -11.04
CA ASN A 62 -5.60 3.03 -11.24
C ASN A 62 -5.74 4.50 -11.71
N SER A 63 -4.78 5.38 -11.46
CA SER A 63 -4.78 6.73 -12.05
C SER A 63 -4.33 6.76 -13.50
N GLU A 64 -3.54 5.78 -13.95
CA GLU A 64 -3.10 5.67 -15.36
C GLU A 64 -4.13 4.96 -16.25
N CYS A 65 -5.06 4.18 -15.69
CA CYS A 65 -6.12 3.48 -16.44
C CYS A 65 -7.47 4.22 -16.54
N ASN A 66 -7.57 5.47 -16.10
CA ASN A 66 -8.81 6.28 -16.21
C ASN A 66 -8.70 7.39 -17.27
N ALA A 67 -7.94 7.16 -18.35
CA ALA A 67 -7.79 8.11 -19.46
C ALA A 67 -8.44 7.65 -20.78
N GLU A 68 -9.36 6.66 -20.73
CA GLU A 68 -10.22 6.36 -21.88
C GLU A 68 -11.68 6.72 -21.57
N GLU A 69 -12.08 7.81 -22.24
CA GLU A 69 -13.40 8.35 -22.54
C GLU A 69 -14.64 7.68 -21.93
N ILE A 70 -15.33 8.45 -21.10
CA ILE A 70 -16.79 8.39 -21.05
C ILE A 70 -17.32 9.77 -21.45
N ASP A 71 -17.60 9.94 -22.75
CA ASP A 71 -18.38 11.05 -23.30
C ASP A 71 -19.83 10.94 -22.80
N VAL A 72 -20.10 11.48 -21.61
CA VAL A 72 -21.48 11.72 -21.17
C VAL A 72 -21.79 13.20 -21.36
N LYS A 73 -22.19 13.50 -22.60
CA LYS A 73 -22.88 14.75 -22.96
C LYS A 73 -24.08 14.95 -22.04
N THR A 74 -24.10 16.13 -21.39
CA THR A 74 -25.28 16.87 -20.91
C THR A 74 -26.02 16.22 -19.72
N THR A 75 -26.36 16.91 -18.63
CA THR A 75 -27.03 18.21 -18.56
C THR A 75 -26.74 18.97 -17.27
N LYS A 76 -26.40 20.24 -17.46
CA LYS A 76 -26.51 21.40 -16.58
C LYS A 76 -27.70 21.34 -15.60
N VAL A 77 -27.42 21.25 -14.29
CA VAL A 77 -28.25 21.94 -13.27
C VAL A 77 -27.32 22.66 -12.29
N LYS A 78 -27.59 23.95 -12.19
CA LYS A 78 -26.89 24.98 -11.42
C LYS A 78 -27.58 25.12 -10.06
N ARG A 79 -26.85 25.66 -9.07
CA ARG A 79 -27.31 26.29 -7.81
C ARG A 79 -27.65 25.34 -6.65
N LEU A 80 -27.42 25.68 -5.38
CA LEU A 80 -27.03 26.94 -4.72
C LEU A 80 -26.47 26.58 -3.33
N MET A 81 -25.50 27.34 -2.85
CA MET A 81 -25.09 27.32 -1.44
C MET A 81 -26.25 27.70 -0.53
N LEU A 82 -26.46 26.97 0.57
CA LEU A 82 -27.15 27.51 1.74
C LEU A 82 -26.46 27.07 3.02
N LYS A 83 -25.52 27.91 3.47
CA LYS A 83 -24.90 27.84 4.79
C LYS A 83 -25.94 28.36 5.80
N ARG A 84 -26.52 27.48 6.61
CA ARG A 84 -27.30 27.91 7.79
C ARG A 84 -26.45 27.66 9.04
N ARG A 85 -25.94 28.74 9.63
CA ARG A 85 -25.52 28.77 11.04
C ARG A 85 -26.76 29.08 11.87
N LYS A 86 -26.96 28.33 12.96
CA LYS A 86 -27.74 28.77 14.12
C LYS A 86 -26.73 29.09 15.22
#